data_AF-E1F8P4-F1
#
_entry.id   AF-E1F8P4-F1
#
_cell.length_a   1.000
_cell.length_b   1.000
_cell.length_c   1.000
_cell.angle_alpha   90.00
_cell.angle_beta   90.00
_cell.angle_gamma   90.00
#
_symmetry.space_group_name_H-M   'P 1'
#
loop_
_entity.id
_entity.type
_entity.pdbx_description
1 polymer ?
#
loop_
_entity_poly.entity_id
_entity_poly.type
_entity_poly.pdbx_seq_one_letter_code
_entity_poly.pdbx_strand_id
1 'polypeptide(L)'
;MLVGLLLICTTVLAKYNGRDVCEKSSNTECAQGLKDAGCLTCTEAGHDQTCLTCSGGQKVLLDGTSCGADCPENSAANPSVCVCNPGYNLNSGKTACEKSSNTECAQGLKDAGCLTCTEAGHDQTCLTCSGGQKVLLDGTSCGADCPENSAANPSVCVCNPGYNLNSGKTACEKSSNTECSTPNCKACDNPKTDREVCTECNDNSYLTPTSQCVPDCTAIKGYYGDTDKKCKKCHDTCTECVGPANSQCSACPASKALTYSDSAYPDRGGTCGDACKTTEGSTGCKVCGSTIGETLYCSQCNNNDQAPLNGNCAANSRTAFCTTVSDGACTQCAAGYFLKDGGCYETNKQPGKQVCSSAQGGACQTCANGLQAQNGDCSKSACHPTCATCSAPSTASSCKTCAAGYYKENGNDSTAGPCKRCSEKIPGCKQCTSSSTGSVVCLESEAGTGGSTNKNALTTGAIAGIAVAVVIVVGGLVGFLCWWFLCRGKA
;
A
#
# COMPACT_ATOMS: atom_id res chain seq x y z
N MET A 1 30.95 -38.47 41.34
CA MET A 1 30.06 -37.32 41.62
C MET A 1 28.76 -37.59 40.87
N LEU A 2 27.79 -38.21 41.56
CA LEU A 2 26.58 -37.52 42.05
C LEU A 2 25.80 -36.94 40.86
N VAL A 3 24.83 -37.69 40.31
CA VAL A 3 23.42 -37.76 40.77
C VAL A 3 22.77 -36.38 40.76
N GLY A 4 21.84 -36.19 39.81
CA GLY A 4 21.02 -34.99 39.72
C GLY A 4 19.95 -35.10 38.62
N LEU A 5 19.02 -36.06 38.80
CA LEU A 5 17.68 -36.19 38.18
C LEU A 5 17.61 -36.21 36.63
N LEU A 6 17.51 -37.37 35.95
CA LEU A 6 16.33 -38.25 35.81
C LEU A 6 15.00 -37.54 35.49
N LEU A 7 14.52 -37.86 34.26
CA LEU A 7 13.12 -38.10 33.87
C LEU A 7 12.27 -36.82 33.72
N ILE A 8 11.53 -36.58 32.62
CA ILE A 8 10.58 -37.43 31.88
C ILE A 8 10.45 -36.77 30.49
N CYS A 9 10.88 -37.42 29.40
CA CYS A 9 10.09 -38.31 28.55
C CYS A 9 9.32 -37.60 27.42
N THR A 10 9.75 -37.92 26.18
CA THR A 10 8.92 -38.16 24.97
C THR A 10 8.17 -37.02 24.27
N THR A 11 8.26 -37.09 22.93
CA THR A 11 7.59 -36.32 21.85
C THR A 11 8.29 -34.99 21.52
N VAL A 12 8.76 -34.67 20.30
CA VAL A 12 8.23 -34.93 18.96
C VAL A 12 9.39 -35.04 17.94
N LEU A 13 9.48 -36.19 17.25
CA LEU A 13 10.11 -36.34 15.95
C LEU A 13 9.03 -36.08 14.88
N ALA A 14 9.43 -35.42 13.79
CA ALA A 14 8.70 -35.20 12.53
C ALA A 14 7.65 -34.06 12.47
N LYS A 15 8.01 -32.97 11.78
CA LYS A 15 7.26 -32.56 10.57
C LYS A 15 8.08 -31.59 9.70
N TYR A 16 8.44 -32.06 8.51
CA TYR A 16 8.60 -31.23 7.31
C TYR A 16 7.22 -30.66 6.88
N ASN A 17 7.24 -29.53 6.15
CA ASN A 17 6.24 -29.03 5.18
C ASN A 17 4.93 -28.36 5.65
N GLY A 18 4.63 -27.21 5.01
CA GLY A 18 3.29 -26.61 4.81
C GLY A 18 3.26 -25.09 5.07
N ARG A 19 3.63 -24.23 4.12
CA ARG A 19 2.73 -23.41 3.24
C ARG A 19 1.40 -22.95 3.86
N ASP A 20 1.29 -21.61 3.94
CA ASP A 20 0.17 -20.76 3.50
C ASP A 20 -1.24 -21.01 4.06
N VAL A 21 -1.61 -20.30 5.15
CA VAL A 21 -2.93 -19.62 5.37
C VAL A 21 -2.73 -18.52 6.45
N CYS A 22 -3.27 -17.30 6.27
CA CYS A 22 -3.48 -16.35 7.38
C CYS A 22 -4.75 -16.74 8.14
N GLU A 23 -4.62 -17.27 9.35
CA GLU A 23 -5.72 -17.49 10.28
C GLU A 23 -5.86 -16.27 11.22
N LYS A 24 -7.10 -15.90 11.56
CA LYS A 24 -7.43 -14.84 12.54
C LYS A 24 -6.67 -15.12 13.85
N SER A 25 -6.00 -14.12 14.46
CA SER A 25 -5.24 -14.32 15.71
C SER A 25 -6.13 -15.01 16.76
N SER A 26 -5.87 -16.28 17.00
CA SER A 26 -6.71 -17.18 17.77
C SER A 26 -5.94 -17.63 19.00
N ASN A 27 -6.35 -17.16 20.17
CA ASN A 27 -5.78 -17.59 21.44
C ASN A 27 -6.51 -18.85 21.94
N THR A 28 -5.79 -19.82 22.49
CA THR A 28 -6.37 -20.98 23.19
C THR A 28 -6.65 -20.68 24.67
N GLU A 29 -6.11 -19.58 25.19
CA GLU A 29 -6.26 -19.14 26.57
C GLU A 29 -7.47 -18.19 26.75
N CYS A 30 -8.66 -18.70 26.42
CA CYS A 30 -9.90 -17.94 26.53
C CYS A 30 -10.32 -17.66 27.98
N ALA A 31 -11.05 -16.55 28.18
CA ALA A 31 -11.67 -16.24 29.46
C ALA A 31 -12.57 -17.42 29.90
N GLN A 32 -12.66 -17.66 31.20
CA GLN A 32 -13.31 -18.86 31.73
C GLN A 32 -14.77 -19.02 31.23
N GLY A 33 -15.53 -17.93 31.12
CA GLY A 33 -16.89 -17.95 30.58
C GLY A 33 -17.00 -18.43 29.13
N LEU A 34 -15.99 -18.17 28.28
CA LEU A 34 -15.93 -18.68 26.89
C LEU A 34 -15.58 -20.18 26.86
N LYS A 35 -14.68 -20.62 27.75
CA LYS A 35 -14.30 -22.03 27.89
C LYS A 35 -15.50 -22.87 28.34
N ASP A 36 -16.24 -22.39 29.33
CA ASP A 36 -17.45 -23.04 29.84
C ASP A 36 -18.55 -23.11 28.77
N ALA A 37 -18.58 -22.14 27.83
CA ALA A 37 -19.49 -22.08 26.69
C ALA A 37 -19.02 -22.90 25.47
N GLY A 38 -17.93 -23.69 25.58
CA GLY A 38 -17.44 -24.60 24.54
C GLY A 38 -16.47 -23.99 23.52
N CYS A 39 -15.98 -22.78 23.77
CA CYS A 39 -15.05 -22.07 22.88
C CYS A 39 -13.64 -22.68 22.92
N LEU A 40 -13.10 -23.03 21.75
CA LEU A 40 -11.78 -23.63 21.57
C LEU A 40 -10.69 -22.58 21.29
N THR A 41 -11.03 -21.57 20.47
CA THR A 41 -10.15 -20.42 20.26
C THR A 41 -10.93 -19.12 20.26
N CYS A 42 -10.31 -18.05 20.71
CA CYS A 42 -10.93 -16.74 20.91
C CYS A 42 -10.00 -15.60 20.47
N THR A 43 -10.54 -14.39 20.40
CA THR A 43 -9.75 -13.17 20.16
C THR A 43 -8.78 -12.88 21.30
N GLU A 44 -7.85 -11.94 21.08
CA GLU A 44 -6.79 -11.59 22.03
C GLU A 44 -7.31 -11.29 23.45
N ALA A 45 -6.48 -11.58 24.46
CA ALA A 45 -6.86 -11.53 25.86
C ALA A 45 -7.32 -10.11 26.29
N GLY A 46 -8.59 -9.99 26.68
CA GLY A 46 -9.22 -8.75 27.17
C GLY A 46 -10.60 -9.01 27.77
N HIS A 47 -11.31 -7.94 28.17
CA HIS A 47 -12.66 -8.01 28.75
C HIS A 47 -13.77 -8.34 27.73
N ASP A 48 -13.51 -8.11 26.43
CA ASP A 48 -14.47 -8.30 25.33
C ASP A 48 -14.08 -9.46 24.40
N GLN A 49 -13.52 -10.53 24.97
CA GLN A 49 -13.12 -11.70 24.17
C GLN A 49 -14.34 -12.30 23.45
N THR A 50 -14.15 -12.63 22.18
CA THR A 50 -15.15 -13.32 21.35
C THR A 50 -14.61 -14.65 20.88
N CYS A 51 -15.50 -15.61 20.71
CA CYS A 51 -15.18 -16.95 20.25
C CYS A 51 -14.95 -16.97 18.73
N LEU A 52 -13.88 -17.64 18.31
CA LEU A 52 -13.49 -17.81 16.91
C LEU A 52 -13.77 -19.22 16.41
N THR A 53 -13.53 -20.23 17.24
CA THR A 53 -13.83 -21.64 16.94
C THR A 53 -14.34 -22.36 18.17
N CYS A 54 -15.15 -23.41 17.97
CA CYS A 54 -15.76 -24.19 19.03
C CYS A 54 -15.25 -25.64 19.04
N SER A 55 -15.33 -26.28 20.20
CA SER A 55 -14.96 -27.69 20.36
C SER A 55 -16.02 -28.62 19.75
N GLY A 56 -15.62 -29.82 19.32
CA GLY A 56 -16.58 -30.87 18.92
C GLY A 56 -17.37 -30.59 17.63
N GLY A 57 -16.89 -29.73 16.73
CA GLY A 57 -17.55 -29.40 15.47
C GLY A 57 -18.75 -28.44 15.61
N GLN A 58 -18.89 -27.82 16.78
CA GLN A 58 -19.88 -26.77 17.03
C GLN A 58 -19.55 -25.48 16.27
N LYS A 59 -20.56 -24.63 16.10
CA LYS A 59 -20.48 -23.33 15.41
C LYS A 59 -20.53 -22.20 16.45
N VAL A 60 -19.82 -21.11 16.19
CA VAL A 60 -19.93 -19.89 17.02
C VAL A 60 -21.29 -19.26 16.76
N LEU A 61 -22.08 -19.07 17.81
CA LEU A 61 -23.44 -18.51 17.72
C LEU A 61 -23.41 -17.00 17.49
N LEU A 62 -24.58 -16.43 17.18
CA LEU A 62 -24.75 -15.03 16.75
C LEU A 62 -24.28 -14.00 17.79
N ASP A 63 -24.23 -14.37 19.07
CA ASP A 63 -23.71 -13.53 20.15
C ASP A 63 -22.18 -13.35 20.11
N GLY A 64 -21.48 -14.22 19.36
CA GLY A 64 -20.02 -14.20 19.22
C GLY A 64 -19.25 -14.71 20.44
N THR A 65 -19.92 -15.30 21.42
CA THR A 65 -19.39 -15.73 22.73
C THR A 65 -19.77 -17.17 23.12
N SER A 66 -20.75 -17.77 22.44
CA SER A 66 -21.28 -19.11 22.74
C SER A 66 -21.08 -20.10 21.58
N CYS A 67 -21.05 -21.40 21.88
CA CYS A 67 -20.95 -22.48 20.90
C CYS A 67 -22.19 -23.37 20.89
N GLY A 68 -22.68 -23.73 19.70
CA GLY A 68 -23.84 -24.62 19.53
C GLY A 68 -23.68 -25.60 18.36
N ALA A 69 -24.46 -26.68 18.35
CA ALA A 69 -24.40 -27.67 17.26
C ALA A 69 -24.87 -27.07 15.92
N ASP A 70 -25.90 -26.21 15.97
CA ASP A 70 -26.53 -25.61 14.80
C ASP A 70 -26.67 -24.10 14.92
N CYS A 71 -26.72 -23.43 13.76
CA CYS A 71 -26.98 -22.00 13.72
C CYS A 71 -28.47 -21.73 13.96
N PRO A 72 -28.83 -20.65 14.68
CA PRO A 72 -30.22 -20.26 14.89
C PRO A 72 -30.98 -20.05 13.56
N GLU A 73 -32.30 -20.09 13.62
CA GLU A 73 -33.16 -19.90 12.45
C GLU A 73 -32.82 -18.58 11.71
N ASN A 74 -32.86 -18.62 10.37
CA ASN A 74 -32.48 -17.51 9.48
C ASN A 74 -31.00 -17.06 9.59
N SER A 75 -30.12 -17.96 10.03
CA SER A 75 -28.67 -17.77 9.97
C SER A 75 -27.96 -18.98 9.38
N ALA A 76 -26.76 -18.77 8.82
CA ALA A 76 -25.94 -19.81 8.23
C ALA A 76 -24.48 -19.65 8.67
N ALA A 77 -23.73 -20.76 8.66
CA ALA A 77 -22.32 -20.74 8.99
C ALA A 77 -21.50 -20.17 7.81
N ASN A 78 -20.65 -19.19 8.08
CA ASN A 78 -19.68 -18.68 7.12
C ASN A 78 -18.33 -18.40 7.78
N PRO A 79 -17.33 -19.30 7.66
CA PRO A 79 -17.44 -20.75 7.44
C PRO A 79 -17.73 -21.56 8.72
N SER A 80 -17.47 -21.03 9.93
CA SER A 80 -17.79 -21.69 11.23
C SER A 80 -18.41 -20.76 12.27
N VAL A 81 -18.74 -19.54 11.86
CA VAL A 81 -19.45 -18.53 12.65
C VAL A 81 -20.83 -18.35 12.03
N CYS A 82 -21.87 -18.37 12.87
CA CYS A 82 -23.23 -18.11 12.44
C CYS A 82 -23.38 -16.62 12.10
N VAL A 83 -23.83 -16.34 10.89
CA VAL A 83 -24.18 -15.00 10.41
C VAL A 83 -25.61 -15.00 9.88
N CYS A 84 -26.33 -13.89 10.04
CA CYS A 84 -27.69 -13.80 9.51
C CYS A 84 -27.71 -13.96 7.99
N ASN A 85 -28.71 -14.68 7.50
CA ASN A 85 -28.97 -14.79 6.07
C ASN A 85 -29.31 -13.40 5.51
N PRO A 86 -28.99 -13.12 4.23
CA PRO A 86 -29.39 -11.88 3.58
C PRO A 86 -30.88 -11.57 3.78
N GLY A 87 -31.18 -10.34 4.23
CA GLY A 87 -32.55 -9.91 4.56
C GLY A 87 -32.95 -10.11 6.03
N TYR A 88 -32.01 -10.51 6.90
CA TYR A 88 -32.19 -10.58 8.34
C TYR A 88 -31.06 -9.84 9.06
N ASN A 89 -31.40 -9.08 10.11
CA ASN A 89 -30.46 -8.40 10.98
C ASN A 89 -30.44 -9.09 12.35
N LEU A 90 -29.30 -8.97 13.05
CA LEU A 90 -29.19 -9.41 14.44
C LEU A 90 -30.19 -8.65 15.32
N ASN A 91 -30.94 -9.36 16.16
CA ASN A 91 -31.80 -8.70 17.14
C ASN A 91 -30.96 -7.98 18.22
N SER A 92 -31.60 -7.12 19.02
CA SER A 92 -30.91 -6.35 20.06
C SER A 92 -30.20 -7.21 21.11
N GLY A 93 -30.56 -8.49 21.24
CA GLY A 93 -29.93 -9.45 22.16
C GLY A 93 -28.82 -10.30 21.53
N LYS A 94 -28.58 -10.17 20.22
CA LYS A 94 -27.69 -11.03 19.42
C LYS A 94 -28.00 -12.53 19.48
N THR A 95 -29.23 -12.91 19.83
CA THR A 95 -29.66 -14.30 20.01
C THR A 95 -30.39 -14.87 18.79
N ALA A 96 -30.88 -14.02 17.89
CA ALA A 96 -31.61 -14.43 16.70
C ALA A 96 -31.43 -13.43 15.54
N CYS A 97 -31.76 -13.90 14.34
CA CYS A 97 -31.82 -13.10 13.12
C CYS A 97 -33.28 -12.74 12.83
N GLU A 98 -33.59 -11.45 12.92
CA GLU A 98 -34.91 -10.88 12.68
C GLU A 98 -34.95 -10.26 11.29
N LYS A 99 -36.08 -10.41 10.59
CA LYS A 99 -36.21 -9.96 9.20
C LYS A 99 -35.98 -8.45 9.10
N SER A 100 -35.02 -8.03 8.28
CA SER A 100 -34.75 -6.63 7.96
C SER A 100 -35.98 -6.03 7.27
N SER A 101 -36.66 -5.10 7.93
CA SER A 101 -38.00 -4.65 7.55
C SER A 101 -38.13 -3.14 7.40
N ASN A 102 -37.14 -2.47 6.78
CA ASN A 102 -37.46 -1.14 6.25
C ASN A 102 -38.36 -1.30 5.02
N THR A 103 -39.66 -1.09 5.21
CA THR A 103 -40.69 -1.06 4.16
C THR A 103 -40.94 0.36 3.64
N GLU A 104 -40.34 1.38 4.26
CA GLU A 104 -40.39 2.78 3.83
C GLU A 104 -39.28 3.12 2.84
N CYS A 105 -39.20 2.38 1.73
CA CYS A 105 -38.25 2.67 0.67
C CYS A 105 -38.56 3.99 -0.04
N ALA A 106 -37.52 4.65 -0.56
CA ALA A 106 -37.67 5.83 -1.39
C ALA A 106 -38.58 5.52 -2.59
N GLN A 107 -39.36 6.50 -3.03
CA GLN A 107 -40.42 6.28 -4.02
C GLN A 107 -39.90 5.63 -5.30
N GLY A 108 -38.71 6.01 -5.78
CA GLY A 108 -38.08 5.40 -6.96
C GLY A 108 -37.80 3.89 -6.83
N LEU A 109 -37.48 3.41 -5.63
CA LEU A 109 -37.30 1.96 -5.35
C LEU A 109 -38.64 1.23 -5.34
N LYS A 110 -39.69 1.85 -4.77
CA LYS A 110 -41.05 1.28 -4.75
C LYS A 110 -41.60 1.14 -6.17
N ASP A 111 -41.43 2.16 -6.99
CA ASP A 111 -41.85 2.16 -8.40
C ASP A 111 -41.10 1.09 -9.21
N ALA A 112 -39.85 0.79 -8.82
CA ALA A 112 -39.03 -0.26 -9.42
C ALA A 112 -39.29 -1.68 -8.86
N GLY A 113 -40.33 -1.86 -8.02
CA GLY A 113 -40.77 -3.17 -7.51
C GLY A 113 -40.10 -3.63 -6.21
N CYS A 114 -39.34 -2.75 -5.54
CA CYS A 114 -38.65 -3.07 -4.29
C CYS A 114 -39.61 -3.18 -3.10
N LEU A 115 -39.50 -4.28 -2.35
CA LEU A 115 -40.32 -4.60 -1.19
C LEU A 115 -39.64 -4.22 0.14
N THR A 116 -38.33 -4.44 0.25
CA THR A 116 -37.52 -4.02 1.40
C THR A 116 -36.19 -3.44 0.94
N CYS A 117 -35.66 -2.48 1.69
CA CYS A 117 -34.47 -1.73 1.34
C CYS A 117 -33.55 -1.51 2.55
N THR A 118 -32.35 -0.99 2.28
CA THR A 118 -31.39 -0.56 3.32
C THR A 118 -31.91 0.63 4.14
N GLU A 119 -31.15 1.04 5.16
CA GLU A 119 -31.52 2.16 6.04
C GLU A 119 -31.81 3.45 5.27
N ALA A 120 -32.71 4.27 5.80
CA ALA A 120 -33.19 5.47 5.10
C ALA A 120 -32.06 6.48 4.83
N GLY A 121 -31.80 6.76 3.55
CA GLY A 121 -30.79 7.74 3.10
C GLY A 121 -30.89 8.04 1.60
N HIS A 122 -29.92 8.79 1.08
CA HIS A 122 -29.84 9.16 -0.35
C HIS A 122 -29.41 7.99 -1.25
N ASP A 123 -28.74 7.00 -0.66
CA ASP A 123 -28.14 5.85 -1.35
C ASP A 123 -28.86 4.54 -1.02
N GLN A 124 -30.18 4.59 -0.81
CA GLN A 124 -30.97 3.39 -0.53
C GLN A 124 -30.85 2.36 -1.67
N THR A 125 -30.70 1.10 -1.30
CA THR A 125 -30.64 -0.04 -2.22
C THR A 125 -31.71 -1.06 -1.88
N CYS A 126 -32.12 -1.83 -2.89
CA CYS A 126 -33.14 -2.85 -2.74
C CYS A 126 -32.57 -4.15 -2.19
N LEU A 127 -33.21 -4.69 -1.15
CA LEU A 127 -32.84 -5.97 -0.53
C LEU A 127 -33.73 -7.12 -1.02
N THR A 128 -35.03 -6.85 -1.20
CA THR A 128 -35.99 -7.84 -1.72
C THR A 128 -37.00 -7.20 -2.65
N CYS A 129 -37.53 -7.99 -3.59
CA CYS A 129 -38.51 -7.54 -4.57
C CYS A 129 -39.87 -8.18 -4.32
N SER A 130 -40.92 -7.50 -4.78
CA SER A 130 -42.28 -8.03 -4.75
C SER A 130 -42.47 -9.15 -5.78
N GLY A 131 -43.39 -10.08 -5.53
CA GLY A 131 -43.81 -11.06 -6.55
C GLY A 131 -42.77 -12.11 -6.96
N GLY A 132 -41.77 -12.40 -6.12
CA GLY A 132 -40.74 -13.41 -6.41
C GLY A 132 -39.67 -12.94 -7.41
N GLN A 133 -39.64 -11.65 -7.73
CA GLN A 133 -38.61 -11.03 -8.55
C GLN A 133 -37.25 -11.01 -7.84
N LYS A 134 -36.18 -10.84 -8.62
CA LYS A 134 -34.79 -10.74 -8.17
C LYS A 134 -34.35 -9.28 -8.24
N VAL A 135 -33.51 -8.86 -7.29
CA VAL A 135 -32.84 -7.55 -7.34
C VAL A 135 -31.83 -7.58 -8.49
N LEU A 136 -31.91 -6.63 -9.41
CA LEU A 136 -31.03 -6.56 -10.59
C LEU A 136 -29.64 -5.99 -10.24
N LEU A 137 -28.71 -6.05 -11.21
CA LEU A 137 -27.29 -5.71 -11.04
C LEU A 137 -27.05 -4.27 -10.57
N ASP A 138 -27.98 -3.34 -10.84
CA ASP A 138 -27.90 -1.96 -10.38
C ASP A 138 -28.15 -1.80 -8.87
N GLY A 139 -28.73 -2.80 -8.21
CA GLY A 139 -29.04 -2.82 -6.77
C GLY A 139 -30.25 -1.93 -6.37
N THR A 140 -30.98 -1.38 -7.33
CA THR A 140 -32.08 -0.43 -7.15
C THR A 140 -33.36 -0.84 -7.86
N SER A 141 -33.32 -1.84 -8.73
CA SER A 141 -34.46 -2.31 -9.51
C SER A 141 -34.72 -3.82 -9.37
N CYS A 142 -35.94 -4.24 -9.71
CA CYS A 142 -36.41 -5.62 -9.60
C CYS A 142 -36.83 -6.19 -10.96
N GLY A 143 -36.45 -7.44 -11.25
CA GLY A 143 -36.78 -8.13 -12.49
C GLY A 143 -37.09 -9.61 -12.29
N ALA A 144 -37.78 -10.23 -13.25
CA ALA A 144 -38.11 -11.65 -13.18
C ALA A 144 -36.87 -12.55 -13.25
N ASP A 145 -35.90 -12.16 -14.08
CA ASP A 145 -34.68 -12.91 -14.34
C ASP A 145 -33.44 -12.03 -14.25
N CYS A 146 -32.31 -12.69 -13.98
CA CYS A 146 -31.02 -12.02 -13.97
C CYS A 146 -30.52 -11.79 -15.41
N PRO A 147 -29.84 -10.67 -15.69
CA PRO A 147 -29.25 -10.39 -16.99
C PRO A 147 -28.27 -11.48 -17.46
N GLU A 148 -27.94 -11.50 -18.75
CA GLU A 148 -27.00 -12.48 -19.31
C GLU A 148 -25.66 -12.46 -18.55
N ASN A 149 -25.06 -13.64 -18.37
CA ASN A 149 -23.83 -13.84 -17.59
C ASN A 149 -23.93 -13.43 -16.11
N SER A 150 -25.13 -13.44 -15.54
CA SER A 150 -25.36 -13.29 -14.10
C SER A 150 -26.31 -14.37 -13.56
N ALA A 151 -26.25 -14.62 -12.26
CA ALA A 151 -27.09 -15.59 -11.57
C ALA A 151 -27.59 -15.02 -10.23
N ALA A 152 -28.73 -15.52 -9.77
CA ALA A 152 -29.27 -15.13 -8.48
C ALA A 152 -28.49 -15.79 -7.34
N ASN A 153 -28.07 -15.00 -6.36
CA ASN A 153 -27.44 -15.49 -5.14
C ASN A 153 -27.87 -14.65 -3.93
N PRO A 154 -28.87 -15.07 -3.14
CA PRO A 154 -29.95 -16.02 -3.44
C PRO A 154 -31.09 -15.38 -4.26
N SER A 155 -31.40 -14.10 -4.02
CA SER A 155 -32.43 -13.31 -4.74
C SER A 155 -31.89 -11.99 -5.31
N VAL A 156 -30.57 -11.81 -5.30
CA VAL A 156 -29.87 -10.67 -5.88
C VAL A 156 -29.04 -11.19 -7.05
N CYS A 157 -29.12 -10.52 -8.20
CA CYS A 157 -28.34 -10.85 -9.36
C CYS A 157 -26.89 -10.43 -9.16
N VAL A 158 -25.98 -11.39 -9.36
CA VAL A 158 -24.54 -11.18 -9.31
C VAL A 158 -23.90 -11.74 -10.58
N CYS A 159 -22.85 -11.11 -11.08
CA CYS A 159 -22.15 -11.62 -12.26
C CYS A 159 -21.58 -13.02 -12.01
N ASN A 160 -21.68 -13.87 -13.02
CA ASN A 160 -21.05 -15.19 -13.02
C ASN A 160 -19.52 -15.04 -12.94
N PRO A 161 -18.81 -16.04 -12.41
CA PRO A 161 -17.35 -16.04 -12.41
C PRO A 161 -16.76 -15.73 -13.80
N GLY A 162 -15.86 -14.75 -13.88
CA GLY A 162 -15.23 -14.31 -15.13
C GLY A 162 -15.90 -13.13 -15.85
N TYR A 163 -16.92 -12.52 -15.23
CA TYR A 163 -17.59 -11.32 -15.72
C TYR A 163 -17.63 -10.22 -14.66
N ASN A 164 -17.48 -8.96 -15.06
CA ASN A 164 -17.58 -7.77 -14.22
C ASN A 164 -18.79 -6.92 -14.64
N LEU A 165 -19.35 -6.14 -13.70
CA LEU A 165 -20.37 -5.15 -14.05
C LEU A 165 -19.79 -4.10 -14.99
N ASN A 166 -20.55 -3.75 -16.01
CA ASN A 166 -20.23 -2.61 -16.87
C ASN A 166 -20.42 -1.26 -16.13
N SER A 167 -19.93 -0.18 -16.74
CA SER A 167 -20.04 1.17 -16.16
C SER A 167 -21.48 1.62 -15.89
N GLY A 168 -22.47 1.02 -16.55
CA GLY A 168 -23.89 1.31 -16.36
C GLY A 168 -24.57 0.43 -15.31
N LYS A 169 -23.88 -0.55 -14.74
CA LYS A 169 -24.43 -1.59 -13.85
C LYS A 169 -25.62 -2.37 -14.42
N THR A 170 -25.78 -2.40 -15.75
CA THR A 170 -26.92 -3.02 -16.43
C THR A 170 -26.60 -4.40 -17.00
N ALA A 171 -25.32 -4.74 -17.14
CA ALA A 171 -24.89 -6.01 -17.70
C ALA A 171 -23.56 -6.48 -17.08
N CYS A 172 -23.33 -7.78 -17.18
CA CYS A 172 -22.07 -8.42 -16.85
C CYS A 172 -21.25 -8.62 -18.13
N GLU A 173 -20.18 -7.84 -18.26
CA GLU A 173 -19.25 -7.90 -19.38
C GLU A 173 -18.09 -8.80 -19.02
N LYS A 174 -17.58 -9.57 -20.00
CA LYS A 174 -16.46 -10.47 -19.77
C LYS A 174 -15.30 -9.67 -19.20
N SER A 175 -14.81 -10.07 -18.03
CA SER A 175 -13.67 -9.41 -17.40
C SER A 175 -12.54 -9.35 -18.42
N SER A 176 -12.09 -8.14 -18.76
CA SER A 176 -10.86 -7.99 -19.53
C SER A 176 -9.74 -8.63 -18.71
N ASN A 177 -9.39 -9.84 -19.16
CA ASN A 177 -8.32 -10.72 -18.74
C ASN A 177 -8.58 -11.75 -17.61
N THR A 178 -9.25 -12.86 -17.95
CA THR A 178 -9.25 -14.11 -17.18
C THR A 178 -7.97 -14.96 -17.36
N GLU A 179 -6.94 -14.46 -18.04
CA GLU A 179 -5.71 -15.23 -18.32
C GLU A 179 -4.58 -14.90 -17.34
N CYS A 180 -4.43 -13.66 -16.89
CA CYS A 180 -3.33 -13.29 -15.99
C CYS A 180 -3.74 -13.34 -14.51
N SER A 181 -2.79 -13.73 -13.65
CA SER A 181 -2.91 -13.78 -12.19
C SER A 181 -2.45 -12.48 -11.52
N THR A 182 -1.65 -11.68 -12.24
CA THR A 182 -1.15 -10.38 -11.79
C THR A 182 -2.31 -9.37 -11.69
N PRO A 183 -2.54 -8.74 -10.52
CA PRO A 183 -3.60 -7.76 -10.36
C PRO A 183 -3.44 -6.58 -11.32
N ASN A 184 -4.56 -6.12 -11.91
CA ASN A 184 -4.62 -5.00 -12.87
C ASN A 184 -3.82 -5.21 -14.17
N CYS A 185 -3.46 -6.45 -14.49
CA CYS A 185 -2.74 -6.79 -15.72
C CYS A 185 -3.70 -7.06 -16.89
N LYS A 186 -3.58 -6.28 -17.96
CA LYS A 186 -4.38 -6.38 -19.19
C LYS A 186 -3.85 -7.44 -20.16
N ALA A 187 -2.53 -7.63 -20.22
CA ALA A 187 -1.87 -8.66 -21.02
C ALA A 187 -0.62 -9.17 -20.31
N CYS A 188 -0.35 -10.48 -20.39
CA CYS A 188 0.85 -11.11 -19.81
C CYS A 188 1.37 -12.26 -20.67
N ASP A 189 2.66 -12.55 -20.49
CA ASP A 189 3.28 -13.77 -20.97
C ASP A 189 3.22 -14.86 -19.90
N ASN A 190 3.10 -16.13 -20.31
CA ASN A 190 3.02 -17.31 -19.42
C ASN A 190 1.89 -17.24 -18.35
N PRO A 191 0.63 -17.03 -18.78
CA PRO A 191 -0.50 -16.84 -17.87
C PRO A 191 -0.68 -17.99 -16.88
N LYS A 192 -1.01 -17.67 -15.63
CA LYS A 192 -1.29 -18.63 -14.53
C LYS A 192 -0.14 -19.56 -14.19
N THR A 193 1.09 -19.16 -14.51
CA THR A 193 2.31 -19.85 -14.10
C THR A 193 3.06 -19.03 -13.06
N ASP A 194 4.01 -19.65 -12.38
CA ASP A 194 4.97 -18.97 -11.50
C ASP A 194 5.93 -18.03 -12.27
N ARG A 195 5.91 -18.08 -13.61
CA ARG A 195 6.74 -17.28 -14.52
C ARG A 195 5.92 -16.28 -15.33
N GLU A 196 4.72 -15.98 -14.86
CA GLU A 196 3.86 -14.97 -15.46
C GLU A 196 4.55 -13.59 -15.44
N VAL A 197 4.52 -12.89 -16.57
CA VAL A 197 5.11 -11.55 -16.71
C VAL A 197 4.05 -10.63 -17.31
N CYS A 198 3.61 -9.62 -16.56
CA CYS A 198 2.70 -8.63 -17.11
C CYS A 198 3.41 -7.76 -18.15
N THR A 199 2.79 -7.60 -19.33
CA THR A 199 3.33 -6.82 -20.45
C THR A 199 2.54 -5.54 -20.68
N GLU A 200 1.26 -5.50 -20.27
CA GLU A 200 0.40 -4.33 -20.36
C GLU A 200 -0.53 -4.26 -19.14
N CYS A 201 -0.60 -3.10 -18.51
CA CYS A 201 -1.53 -2.84 -17.40
C CYS A 201 -2.85 -2.25 -17.91
N ASN A 202 -3.89 -2.32 -17.07
CA ASN A 202 -5.14 -1.60 -17.31
C ASN A 202 -4.90 -0.07 -17.39
N ASP A 203 -5.80 0.67 -18.05
CA ASP A 203 -5.62 2.09 -18.40
C ASP A 203 -5.28 3.02 -17.23
N ASN A 204 -5.70 2.66 -16.02
CA ASN A 204 -5.48 3.40 -14.77
C ASN A 204 -4.25 2.92 -13.97
N SER A 205 -3.34 2.17 -14.59
CA SER A 205 -2.16 1.61 -13.92
C SER A 205 -0.91 1.72 -14.77
N TYR A 206 0.24 1.65 -14.11
CA TYR A 206 1.57 1.75 -14.69
C TYR A 206 2.32 0.44 -14.49
N LEU A 207 3.05 0.02 -15.52
CA LEU A 207 3.89 -1.17 -15.49
C LEU A 207 5.22 -0.86 -14.78
N THR A 208 5.50 -1.60 -13.71
CA THR A 208 6.74 -1.47 -12.93
C THR A 208 7.90 -2.21 -13.61
N PRO A 209 9.17 -1.94 -13.22
CA PRO A 209 10.33 -2.70 -13.71
C PRO A 209 10.24 -4.22 -13.42
N THR A 210 9.50 -4.61 -12.39
CA THR A 210 9.24 -6.01 -12.01
C THR A 210 7.99 -6.60 -12.67
N SER A 211 7.45 -5.94 -13.70
CA SER A 211 6.26 -6.39 -14.44
C SER A 211 5.01 -6.54 -13.57
N GLN A 212 4.82 -5.59 -12.66
CA GLN A 212 3.63 -5.46 -11.81
C GLN A 212 2.86 -4.21 -12.22
N CYS A 213 1.58 -4.11 -11.84
CA CYS A 213 0.74 -2.97 -12.15
C CYS A 213 0.41 -2.18 -10.89
N VAL A 214 0.84 -0.91 -10.84
CA VAL A 214 0.58 0.01 -9.73
C VAL A 214 -0.23 1.22 -10.20
N PRO A 215 -1.12 1.79 -9.39
CA PRO A 215 -1.89 2.98 -9.76
C PRO A 215 -1.01 4.24 -9.84
N ASP A 216 0.07 4.28 -9.05
CA ASP A 216 1.04 5.38 -9.02
C ASP A 216 2.46 4.83 -8.86
N CYS A 217 3.37 5.27 -9.73
CA CYS A 217 4.78 4.91 -9.70
C CYS A 217 5.55 5.52 -8.53
N THR A 218 5.01 6.55 -7.85
CA THR A 218 5.60 7.11 -6.62
C THR A 218 5.61 6.10 -5.46
N ALA A 219 4.82 5.02 -5.55
CA ALA A 219 4.93 3.86 -4.67
C ALA A 219 6.33 3.21 -4.73
N ILE A 220 7.09 3.45 -5.81
CA ILE A 220 8.49 3.09 -5.95
C ILE A 220 9.32 4.37 -5.82
N LYS A 221 10.06 4.48 -4.72
CA LYS A 221 10.94 5.62 -4.47
C LYS A 221 11.93 5.77 -5.62
N GLY A 222 11.99 6.97 -6.20
CA GLY A 222 12.87 7.31 -7.32
C GLY A 222 12.33 6.92 -8.69
N TYR A 223 11.02 6.66 -8.82
CA TYR A 223 10.35 6.44 -10.10
C TYR A 223 9.21 7.44 -10.31
N TYR A 224 8.89 7.70 -11.57
CA TYR A 224 7.74 8.48 -12.01
C TYR A 224 6.95 7.70 -13.07
N GLY A 225 5.67 8.02 -13.22
CA GLY A 225 4.82 7.47 -14.28
C GLY A 225 5.00 8.26 -15.56
N ASP A 226 5.44 7.62 -16.63
CA ASP A 226 5.58 8.25 -17.95
C ASP A 226 4.33 8.02 -18.82
N THR A 227 4.23 8.81 -19.88
CA THR A 227 3.16 8.80 -20.89
C THR A 227 2.95 7.44 -21.56
N ASP A 228 3.96 6.57 -21.58
CA ASP A 228 3.89 5.20 -22.08
C ASP A 228 3.34 4.19 -21.06
N LYS A 229 2.75 4.67 -19.95
CA LYS A 229 2.16 3.86 -18.86
C LYS A 229 3.17 2.92 -18.19
N LYS A 230 4.44 3.36 -18.11
CA LYS A 230 5.51 2.64 -17.41
C LYS A 230 6.09 3.49 -16.28
N CYS A 231 6.54 2.81 -15.22
CA CYS A 231 7.34 3.44 -14.19
C CYS A 231 8.78 3.53 -14.63
N LYS A 232 9.29 4.77 -14.77
CA LYS A 232 10.67 5.05 -15.18
C LYS A 232 11.44 5.67 -14.03
N LYS A 233 12.72 5.32 -13.93
CA LYS A 233 13.61 5.85 -12.91
C LYS A 233 13.83 7.36 -13.13
N CYS A 234 13.88 8.11 -12.05
CA CYS A 234 14.28 9.51 -12.05
C CYS A 234 15.72 9.69 -12.57
N HIS A 235 16.03 10.91 -13.02
CA HIS A 235 17.41 11.32 -13.28
C HIS A 235 18.27 11.14 -12.01
N ASP A 236 19.52 10.69 -12.15
CA ASP A 236 20.37 10.33 -11.01
C ASP A 236 20.71 11.51 -10.06
N THR A 237 20.42 12.75 -10.48
CA THR A 237 20.54 13.95 -9.63
C THR A 237 19.35 14.16 -8.69
N CYS A 238 18.24 13.43 -8.89
CA CYS A 238 17.01 13.54 -8.12
C CYS A 238 16.83 12.31 -7.21
N THR A 239 16.32 12.52 -6.00
CA THR A 239 15.83 11.41 -5.16
C THR A 239 14.41 11.01 -5.54
N GLU A 240 13.58 12.00 -5.84
CA GLU A 240 12.21 11.87 -6.35
C GLU A 240 12.03 12.86 -7.48
N CYS A 241 11.13 12.57 -8.41
CA CYS A 241 10.91 13.40 -9.59
C CYS A 241 9.45 13.33 -10.05
N VAL A 242 9.08 14.30 -10.88
CA VAL A 242 7.80 14.35 -11.61
C VAL A 242 7.98 14.07 -13.11
N GLY A 243 9.21 13.80 -13.55
CA GLY A 243 9.56 13.58 -14.94
C GLY A 243 11.03 13.20 -15.15
N PRO A 244 11.44 12.99 -16.41
CA PRO A 244 12.78 12.47 -16.74
C PRO A 244 13.92 13.47 -16.54
N ALA A 245 13.66 14.77 -16.58
CA ALA A 245 14.73 15.77 -16.62
C ALA A 245 15.32 16.05 -15.23
N ASN A 246 16.59 16.47 -15.21
CA ASN A 246 17.27 16.95 -13.99
C ASN A 246 16.67 18.24 -13.40
N SER A 247 15.77 18.90 -14.13
CA SER A 247 14.97 20.05 -13.70
C SER A 247 13.55 19.68 -13.26
N GLN A 248 13.25 18.39 -13.15
CA GLN A 248 11.93 17.88 -12.73
C GLN A 248 12.04 17.09 -11.41
N CYS A 249 13.03 17.38 -10.58
CA CYS A 249 13.14 16.79 -9.24
C CYS A 249 12.04 17.32 -8.31
N SER A 250 11.47 16.46 -7.48
CA SER A 250 10.53 16.82 -6.39
C SER A 250 11.15 16.63 -4.99
N ALA A 251 12.27 15.92 -4.91
CA ALA A 251 13.13 15.81 -3.75
C ALA A 251 14.59 15.60 -4.19
N CYS A 252 15.52 16.11 -3.39
CA CYS A 252 16.95 16.07 -3.68
C CYS A 252 17.68 15.05 -2.80
N PRO A 253 18.88 14.60 -3.23
CA PRO A 253 19.77 13.82 -2.37
C PRO A 253 20.17 14.62 -1.12
N ALA A 254 20.68 13.91 -0.10
CA ALA A 254 21.24 14.55 1.09
C ALA A 254 22.29 15.61 0.71
N SER A 255 22.37 16.69 1.48
CA SER A 255 23.24 17.85 1.20
C SER A 255 22.95 18.62 -0.10
N LYS A 256 21.79 18.43 -0.74
CA LYS A 256 21.35 19.18 -1.93
C LYS A 256 19.98 19.81 -1.69
N ALA A 257 19.83 21.07 -2.09
CA ALA A 257 18.59 21.82 -1.95
C ALA A 257 17.81 21.89 -3.27
N LEU A 258 16.50 21.76 -3.20
CA LEU A 258 15.64 21.89 -4.37
C LEU A 258 15.39 23.36 -4.69
N THR A 259 15.63 23.74 -5.94
CA THR A 259 15.17 25.03 -6.50
C THR A 259 14.12 24.74 -7.55
N TYR A 260 12.88 25.17 -7.30
CA TYR A 260 11.78 25.02 -8.25
C TYR A 260 12.09 25.75 -9.56
N SER A 261 11.80 25.10 -10.70
CA SER A 261 11.94 25.75 -12.01
C SER A 261 10.97 26.92 -12.16
N ASP A 262 9.79 26.80 -11.55
CA ASP A 262 8.83 27.89 -11.41
C ASP A 262 8.19 27.80 -10.01
N SER A 263 8.40 28.83 -9.19
CA SER A 263 7.86 28.89 -7.84
C SER A 263 6.32 28.86 -7.79
N ALA A 264 5.64 29.26 -8.86
CA ALA A 264 4.18 29.22 -8.97
C ALA A 264 3.64 27.81 -9.27
N TYR A 265 4.47 26.92 -9.84
CA TYR A 265 4.08 25.57 -10.25
C TYR A 265 5.02 24.52 -9.62
N PRO A 266 4.97 24.31 -8.29
CA PRO A 266 5.85 23.36 -7.60
C PRO A 266 5.69 21.92 -8.10
N ASP A 267 4.53 21.57 -8.65
CA ASP A 267 4.24 20.25 -9.22
C ASP A 267 5.03 19.96 -10.51
N ARG A 268 5.66 20.97 -11.12
CA ARG A 268 6.60 20.79 -12.25
C ARG A 268 8.00 20.37 -11.80
N GLY A 269 8.25 20.38 -10.48
CA GLY A 269 9.55 20.07 -9.91
C GLY A 269 10.58 21.19 -10.09
N GLY A 270 11.84 20.82 -9.96
CA GLY A 270 12.96 21.75 -10.04
C GLY A 270 14.31 21.04 -10.14
N THR A 271 15.37 21.81 -9.94
CA THR A 271 16.75 21.33 -10.00
C THR A 271 17.35 21.21 -8.61
N CYS A 272 18.10 20.13 -8.38
CA CYS A 272 18.87 19.95 -7.16
C CYS A 272 20.21 20.68 -7.24
N GLY A 273 20.35 21.73 -6.44
CA GLY A 273 21.56 22.53 -6.30
C GLY A 273 22.27 22.24 -4.98
N ASP A 274 23.36 22.96 -4.75
CA ASP A 274 24.06 22.90 -3.46
C ASP A 274 23.15 23.32 -2.31
N ALA A 275 23.35 22.71 -1.14
CA ALA A 275 22.76 23.18 0.10
C ALA A 275 23.21 24.62 0.44
N CYS A 276 22.63 25.18 1.51
CA CYS A 276 23.00 26.50 1.99
C CYS A 276 24.52 26.67 2.15
N LYS A 277 25.02 27.80 1.66
CA LYS A 277 26.37 28.29 1.90
C LYS A 277 26.29 29.69 2.49
N THR A 278 27.14 29.96 3.47
CA THR A 278 27.30 31.32 4.00
C THR A 278 27.96 32.18 2.94
N THR A 279 27.44 33.38 2.75
CA THR A 279 27.96 34.36 1.79
C THR A 279 28.53 35.54 2.54
N GLU A 280 29.74 35.95 2.20
CA GLU A 280 30.33 37.20 2.68
C GLU A 280 29.61 38.40 2.04
N GLY A 281 29.40 39.48 2.81
CA GLY A 281 28.79 40.73 2.33
C GLY A 281 27.33 40.94 2.75
N SER A 282 26.60 41.78 2.02
CA SER A 282 25.27 42.29 2.41
C SER A 282 24.08 41.52 1.85
N THR A 283 24.32 40.47 1.06
CA THR A 283 23.28 39.66 0.41
C THR A 283 23.49 38.18 0.68
N GLY A 284 22.42 37.39 0.55
CA GLY A 284 22.49 35.95 0.76
C GLY A 284 22.44 35.55 2.23
N CYS A 285 22.88 34.32 2.50
CA CYS A 285 22.76 33.73 3.82
C CYS A 285 23.94 34.06 4.72
N LYS A 286 23.65 34.54 5.93
CA LYS A 286 24.63 34.77 7.00
C LYS A 286 24.92 33.49 7.77
N VAL A 287 23.88 32.72 8.11
CA VAL A 287 24.00 31.49 8.91
C VAL A 287 23.17 30.37 8.28
N CYS A 288 23.84 29.27 7.94
CA CYS A 288 23.20 28.02 7.55
C CYS A 288 22.90 27.16 8.78
N GLY A 289 21.92 27.57 9.59
CA GLY A 289 21.63 26.95 10.88
C GLY A 289 20.43 25.99 10.88
N SER A 290 19.68 25.89 9.78
CA SER A 290 18.53 24.98 9.71
C SER A 290 18.92 23.69 8.98
N THR A 291 18.70 22.54 9.62
CA THR A 291 18.92 21.23 9.00
C THR A 291 17.58 20.52 8.82
N ILE A 292 17.23 20.17 7.59
CA ILE A 292 16.00 19.46 7.24
C ILE A 292 16.34 18.34 6.25
N GLY A 293 15.97 17.09 6.58
CA GLY A 293 16.21 15.93 5.70
C GLY A 293 17.67 15.78 5.28
N GLU A 294 18.62 16.03 6.19
CA GLU A 294 20.07 15.99 5.93
C GLU A 294 20.61 17.08 4.98
N THR A 295 19.83 18.15 4.78
CA THR A 295 20.24 19.30 3.97
C THR A 295 20.25 20.57 4.81
N LEU A 296 21.30 21.38 4.66
CA LEU A 296 21.42 22.68 5.31
C LEU A 296 20.67 23.77 4.53
N TYR A 297 19.96 24.60 5.28
CA TYR A 297 19.16 25.72 4.82
C TYR A 297 19.50 26.98 5.62
N CYS A 298 19.20 28.14 5.02
CA CYS A 298 19.47 29.41 5.67
C CYS A 298 18.55 29.62 6.88
N SER A 299 19.14 29.98 8.01
CA SER A 299 18.43 30.37 9.25
C SER A 299 18.51 31.87 9.52
N GLN A 300 19.45 32.58 8.87
CA GLN A 300 19.64 34.01 9.05
C GLN A 300 20.24 34.64 7.81
N CYS A 301 19.68 35.75 7.35
CA CYS A 301 20.11 36.52 6.19
C CYS A 301 21.12 37.60 6.54
N ASN A 302 21.97 37.98 5.59
CA ASN A 302 22.89 39.10 5.77
C ASN A 302 22.18 40.45 5.79
N ASN A 303 21.09 40.57 5.03
CA ASN A 303 20.24 41.75 5.03
C ASN A 303 19.20 41.64 6.15
N ASN A 304 19.19 42.62 7.05
CA ASN A 304 18.32 42.64 8.22
C ASN A 304 16.83 42.85 7.88
N ASP A 305 16.51 43.33 6.67
CA ASP A 305 15.13 43.48 6.17
C ASP A 305 14.63 42.24 5.41
N GLN A 306 15.48 41.20 5.32
CA GLN A 306 15.14 39.91 4.72
C GLN A 306 14.99 38.84 5.81
N ALA A 307 14.29 37.77 5.48
CA ALA A 307 14.25 36.57 6.31
C ALA A 307 14.28 35.32 5.41
N PRO A 308 14.69 34.16 5.96
CA PRO A 308 14.62 32.91 5.21
C PRO A 308 13.17 32.51 4.92
N LEU A 309 12.85 32.32 3.64
CA LEU A 309 11.63 31.73 3.12
C LEU A 309 12.00 30.42 2.42
N ASN A 310 11.46 29.30 2.90
CA ASN A 310 11.81 27.95 2.44
C ASN A 310 13.34 27.72 2.39
N GLY A 311 14.06 28.27 3.36
CA GLY A 311 15.51 28.10 3.49
C GLY A 311 16.37 29.03 2.63
N ASN A 312 15.78 29.97 1.87
CA ASN A 312 16.49 30.97 1.09
C ASN A 312 16.14 32.39 1.55
N CYS A 313 17.09 33.32 1.51
CA CYS A 313 16.82 34.71 1.88
C CYS A 313 15.88 35.40 0.89
N ALA A 314 14.76 35.92 1.40
CA ALA A 314 13.75 36.61 0.61
C ALA A 314 13.37 37.95 1.26
N ALA A 315 13.00 38.91 0.42
CA ALA A 315 12.45 40.17 0.87
C ALA A 315 11.00 39.98 1.33
N ASN A 316 10.70 40.39 2.56
CA ASN A 316 9.36 40.29 3.15
C ASN A 316 8.36 41.32 2.56
N SER A 317 8.84 42.26 1.74
CA SER A 317 8.02 43.33 1.15
C SER A 317 7.15 42.91 -0.05
N ARG A 318 7.48 41.78 -0.71
CA ARG A 318 6.74 41.29 -1.89
C ARG A 318 5.64 40.30 -1.54
N THR A 319 5.92 39.46 -0.54
CA THR A 319 4.98 38.51 0.05
C THR A 319 5.24 38.55 1.55
N ALA A 320 4.27 39.00 2.34
CA ALA A 320 4.42 39.06 3.79
C ALA A 320 4.34 37.65 4.38
N PHE A 321 5.48 36.96 4.42
CA PHE A 321 5.60 35.59 4.97
C PHE A 321 6.06 35.61 6.43
N CYS A 322 6.69 36.70 6.87
CA CYS A 322 7.17 36.90 8.23
C CYS A 322 6.50 38.16 8.83
N THR A 323 5.92 38.06 10.02
CA THR A 323 5.34 39.22 10.70
C THR A 323 6.38 40.01 11.47
N THR A 324 7.41 39.33 11.98
CA THR A 324 8.45 39.93 12.81
C THR A 324 9.82 39.47 12.34
N VAL A 325 10.54 40.36 11.64
CA VAL A 325 11.93 40.15 11.21
C VAL A 325 12.86 40.78 12.24
N SER A 326 13.90 40.05 12.64
CA SER A 326 14.91 40.51 13.59
C SER A 326 16.29 39.97 13.18
N ASP A 327 17.26 40.86 12.98
CA ASP A 327 18.64 40.53 12.58
C ASP A 327 18.71 39.54 11.40
N GLY A 328 17.87 39.73 10.37
CA GLY A 328 17.86 38.86 9.19
C GLY A 328 17.20 37.49 9.38
N ALA A 329 16.57 37.24 10.52
CA ALA A 329 15.80 36.03 10.81
C ALA A 329 14.33 36.38 11.07
N CYS A 330 13.43 35.41 10.83
CA CYS A 330 12.05 35.53 11.22
C CYS A 330 11.84 34.97 12.64
N THR A 331 11.09 35.68 13.48
CA THR A 331 10.69 35.21 14.82
C THR A 331 9.21 34.86 14.92
N GLN A 332 8.40 35.27 13.94
CA GLN A 332 7.00 34.92 13.85
C GLN A 332 6.55 34.92 12.39
N CYS A 333 6.02 33.80 11.92
CA CYS A 333 5.57 33.65 10.55
C CYS A 333 4.12 34.10 10.37
N ALA A 334 3.80 34.56 9.16
CA ALA A 334 2.44 34.86 8.74
C ALA A 334 1.61 33.56 8.58
N ALA A 335 0.29 33.71 8.46
CA ALA A 335 -0.60 32.59 8.17
C ALA A 335 -0.21 31.89 6.85
N GLY A 336 -0.31 30.56 6.82
CA GLY A 336 0.12 29.74 5.68
C GLY A 336 1.57 29.25 5.76
N TYR A 337 2.35 29.74 6.73
CA TYR A 337 3.72 29.32 6.99
C TYR A 337 3.88 28.78 8.41
N PHE A 338 4.95 28.02 8.65
CA PHE A 338 5.40 27.67 9.99
C PHE A 338 6.84 28.09 10.24
N LEU A 339 7.11 28.48 11.49
CA LEU A 339 8.43 28.89 11.95
C LEU A 339 9.31 27.66 12.23
N LYS A 340 10.53 27.66 11.69
CA LYS A 340 11.58 26.70 12.07
C LYS A 340 12.95 27.37 11.97
N ASP A 341 13.77 27.29 13.01
CA ASP A 341 15.16 27.77 13.03
C ASP A 341 15.36 29.15 12.37
N GLY A 342 14.52 30.14 12.68
CA GLY A 342 14.64 31.50 12.15
C GLY A 342 14.11 31.71 10.72
N GLY A 343 13.51 30.70 10.09
CA GLY A 343 12.89 30.80 8.76
C GLY A 343 11.40 30.44 8.77
N CYS A 344 10.69 30.88 7.74
CA CYS A 344 9.31 30.49 7.47
C CYS A 344 9.23 29.50 6.31
N TYR A 345 8.45 28.44 6.51
CA TYR A 345 8.36 27.33 5.57
C TYR A 345 6.91 27.04 5.21
N GLU A 346 6.68 26.68 3.95
CA GLU A 346 5.38 26.23 3.45
C GLU A 346 5.23 24.71 3.62
N THR A 347 4.01 24.24 3.89
CA THR A 347 3.75 22.80 4.07
C THR A 347 3.64 22.02 2.75
N ASN A 348 3.49 22.73 1.62
CA ASN A 348 3.36 22.14 0.28
C ASN A 348 4.63 22.30 -0.58
N LYS A 349 5.70 22.91 -0.05
CA LYS A 349 6.98 23.08 -0.77
C LYS A 349 8.14 22.49 0.01
N GLN A 350 9.17 22.08 -0.72
CA GLN A 350 10.45 21.74 -0.12
C GLN A 350 11.13 23.01 0.44
N PRO A 351 11.83 22.92 1.58
CA PRO A 351 11.96 21.74 2.44
C PRO A 351 10.82 21.57 3.46
N GLY A 352 9.92 22.55 3.58
CA GLY A 352 8.92 22.59 4.65
C GLY A 352 7.99 21.38 4.70
N LYS A 353 7.61 20.83 3.54
CA LYS A 353 6.79 19.61 3.42
C LYS A 353 7.40 18.37 4.10
N GLN A 354 8.72 18.34 4.32
CA GLN A 354 9.40 17.25 5.04
C GLN A 354 9.24 17.36 6.55
N VAL A 355 8.88 18.54 7.05
CA VAL A 355 8.77 18.81 8.49
C VAL A 355 7.31 18.84 8.91
N CYS A 356 6.47 19.53 8.15
CA CYS A 356 5.11 19.86 8.55
C CYS A 356 4.11 19.59 7.42
N SER A 357 3.01 18.91 7.76
CA SER A 357 1.88 18.66 6.86
C SER A 357 0.74 19.66 7.04
N SER A 358 0.59 20.23 8.24
CA SER A 358 -0.42 21.25 8.54
C SER A 358 0.11 22.29 9.51
N ALA A 359 -0.06 23.57 9.16
CA ALA A 359 0.41 24.72 9.92
C ALA A 359 -0.74 25.69 10.21
N GLN A 360 -0.74 26.28 11.41
CA GLN A 360 -1.72 27.28 11.82
C GLN A 360 -1.06 28.28 12.77
N GLY A 361 -1.39 29.57 12.62
CA GLY A 361 -0.89 30.63 13.48
C GLY A 361 0.63 30.84 13.41
N GLY A 362 1.27 30.51 12.28
CA GLY A 362 2.72 30.62 12.13
C GLY A 362 3.50 29.44 12.73
N ALA A 363 2.84 28.40 13.22
CA ALA A 363 3.46 27.22 13.83
C ALA A 363 2.95 25.92 13.19
N CYS A 364 3.80 24.88 13.21
CA CYS A 364 3.39 23.57 12.76
C CYS A 364 2.40 22.95 13.76
N GLN A 365 1.31 22.36 13.26
CA GLN A 365 0.32 21.66 14.08
C GLN A 365 0.47 20.15 13.93
N THR A 366 0.60 19.67 12.68
CA THR A 366 0.83 18.26 12.38
C THR A 366 2.12 18.10 11.60
N CYS A 367 3.00 17.27 12.12
CA CYS A 367 4.28 16.95 11.52
C CYS A 367 4.10 16.12 10.24
N ALA A 368 5.10 16.11 9.36
CA ALA A 368 5.07 15.35 8.11
C ALA A 368 4.92 13.84 8.33
N ASN A 369 5.34 13.34 9.50
CA ASN A 369 5.18 11.95 9.91
C ASN A 369 3.79 11.61 10.50
N GLY A 370 2.87 12.57 10.51
CA GLY A 370 1.49 12.39 10.98
C GLY A 370 1.25 12.59 12.48
N LEU A 371 2.30 12.83 13.28
CA LEU A 371 2.17 13.13 14.70
C LEU A 371 1.83 14.61 14.94
N GLN A 372 1.22 14.91 16.10
CA GLN A 372 1.03 16.29 16.53
C GLN A 372 2.37 16.93 16.92
N ALA A 373 2.57 18.17 16.50
CA ALA A 373 3.73 18.95 16.86
C ALA A 373 3.65 19.37 18.33
N GLN A 374 4.79 19.43 19.02
CA GLN A 374 4.87 19.92 20.39
C GLN A 374 5.26 21.40 20.37
N ASN A 375 4.29 22.29 20.60
CA ASN A 375 4.50 23.75 20.53
C ASN A 375 5.13 24.20 19.19
N GLY A 376 4.71 23.60 18.06
CA GLY A 376 5.29 23.90 16.76
C GLY A 376 6.55 23.12 16.39
N ASP A 377 7.13 22.36 17.33
CA ASP A 377 8.33 21.56 17.11
C ASP A 377 8.01 20.08 16.82
N CYS A 378 8.53 19.59 15.70
CA CYS A 378 8.40 18.20 15.26
C CYS A 378 9.59 17.31 15.64
N SER A 379 10.67 17.89 16.14
CA SER A 379 11.92 17.19 16.45
C SER A 379 11.77 16.22 17.64
N LYS A 380 10.76 16.44 18.48
CA LYS A 380 10.46 15.63 19.67
C LYS A 380 9.48 14.48 19.41
N SER A 381 8.88 14.43 18.22
CA SER A 381 7.84 13.47 17.85
C SER A 381 8.31 12.66 16.65
N ALA A 382 9.30 11.78 16.82
CA ALA A 382 9.81 10.93 15.76
C ALA A 382 9.08 9.57 15.73
N CYS A 383 8.87 9.01 14.54
CA CYS A 383 8.38 7.63 14.40
C CYS A 383 9.50 6.62 14.61
N HIS A 384 9.13 5.35 14.82
CA HIS A 384 10.09 4.25 14.74
C HIS A 384 10.78 4.24 13.36
N PRO A 385 12.08 3.90 13.23
CA PRO A 385 12.83 4.00 11.97
C PRO A 385 12.27 3.20 10.78
N THR A 386 11.40 2.23 11.03
CA THR A 386 10.73 1.44 9.98
C THR A 386 9.45 2.07 9.46
N CYS A 387 8.95 3.13 10.10
CA CYS A 387 7.75 3.85 9.69
C CYS A 387 8.11 5.11 8.89
N ALA A 388 7.30 5.44 7.88
CA ALA A 388 7.29 6.78 7.28
C ALA A 388 6.33 7.71 8.04
N THR A 389 5.14 7.21 8.40
CA THR A 389 4.19 7.88 9.28
C THR A 389 3.74 6.96 10.40
N CYS A 390 3.31 7.52 11.54
CA CYS A 390 2.91 6.73 12.71
C CYS A 390 1.76 7.37 13.50
N SER A 391 1.06 6.56 14.28
CA SER A 391 0.04 7.01 15.24
C SER A 391 0.62 7.33 16.62
N ALA A 392 1.80 6.81 16.95
CA ALA A 392 2.50 7.06 18.20
C ALA A 392 4.02 7.15 17.98
N PRO A 393 4.72 7.99 18.75
CA PRO A 393 6.16 8.17 18.61
C PRO A 393 6.93 6.90 18.98
N SER A 394 8.06 6.68 18.29
CA SER A 394 9.07 5.65 18.58
C SER A 394 8.58 4.20 18.72
N THR A 395 7.34 3.91 18.34
CA THR A 395 6.69 2.61 18.56
C THR A 395 6.57 1.84 17.26
N ALA A 396 7.26 0.69 17.15
CA ALA A 396 7.32 -0.09 15.92
C ALA A 396 5.94 -0.59 15.45
N SER A 397 5.03 -0.92 16.36
CA SER A 397 3.66 -1.36 16.07
C SER A 397 2.70 -0.22 15.75
N SER A 398 3.16 1.03 15.76
CA SER A 398 2.33 2.21 15.52
C SER A 398 2.54 2.82 14.13
N CYS A 399 3.18 2.12 13.19
CA CYS A 399 3.35 2.65 11.84
C CYS A 399 2.00 2.73 11.12
N LYS A 400 1.69 3.92 10.59
CA LYS A 400 0.58 4.13 9.64
C LYS A 400 1.02 3.90 8.22
N THR A 401 2.26 4.25 7.86
CA THR A 401 2.88 3.91 6.57
C THR A 401 4.32 3.47 6.81
N CYS A 402 4.89 2.69 5.90
CA CYS A 402 6.24 2.18 6.05
C CYS A 402 7.29 3.05 5.37
N ALA A 403 8.48 3.08 5.95
CA ALA A 403 9.65 3.62 5.29
C ALA A 403 9.96 2.81 4.03
N ALA A 404 10.68 3.43 3.08
CA ALA A 404 11.08 2.76 1.85
C ALA A 404 11.86 1.44 2.15
N GLY A 405 11.52 0.37 1.43
CA GLY A 405 12.06 -0.97 1.67
C GLY A 405 11.37 -1.77 2.78
N TYR A 406 10.29 -1.24 3.34
CA TYR A 406 9.43 -1.92 4.30
C TYR A 406 7.96 -1.93 3.84
N TYR A 407 7.19 -2.91 4.32
CA TYR A 407 5.76 -3.07 4.03
C TYR A 407 4.95 -3.45 5.29
N LYS A 408 3.64 -3.22 5.28
CA LYS A 408 2.68 -3.74 6.27
C LYS A 408 1.89 -4.89 5.65
N GLU A 409 1.71 -5.99 6.36
CA GLU A 409 0.86 -7.10 5.87
C GLU A 409 -0.60 -6.67 5.67
N ASN A 410 -1.12 -5.82 6.57
CA ASN A 410 -2.39 -5.14 6.40
C ASN A 410 -2.13 -3.85 5.61
N GLY A 411 -2.26 -3.87 4.29
CA GLY A 411 -1.99 -2.75 3.38
C GLY A 411 -2.89 -1.50 3.55
N ASN A 412 -3.61 -1.36 4.66
CA ASN A 412 -4.48 -0.23 4.96
C ASN A 412 -3.76 0.79 5.87
N ASP A 413 -3.80 2.07 5.52
CA ASP A 413 -3.21 3.18 6.28
C ASP A 413 -4.07 3.66 7.46
N SER A 414 -5.32 3.18 7.53
CA SER A 414 -6.25 3.44 8.63
C SER A 414 -5.92 2.64 9.90
N THR A 415 -5.16 1.55 9.78
CA THR A 415 -4.80 0.68 10.91
C THR A 415 -3.30 0.74 11.13
N ALA A 416 -2.89 1.15 12.34
CA ALA A 416 -1.49 1.16 12.71
C ALA A 416 -0.97 -0.28 12.91
N GLY A 417 0.27 -0.55 12.52
CA GLY A 417 0.88 -1.86 12.66
C GLY A 417 2.39 -1.86 12.41
N PRO A 418 3.06 -3.01 12.60
CA PRO A 418 4.49 -3.13 12.35
C PRO A 418 4.83 -3.18 10.87
N CYS A 419 5.96 -2.57 10.51
CA CYS A 419 6.56 -2.62 9.18
C CYS A 419 7.67 -3.68 9.12
N LYS A 420 7.58 -4.60 8.14
CA LYS A 420 8.56 -5.67 7.89
C LYS A 420 9.41 -5.34 6.67
N ARG A 421 10.65 -5.82 6.60
CA ARG A 421 11.54 -5.55 5.45
C ARG A 421 11.10 -6.35 4.23
N CYS A 422 11.15 -5.73 3.05
CA CYS A 422 10.83 -6.41 1.79
C CYS A 422 11.69 -7.67 1.57
N SER A 423 12.98 -7.58 1.89
CA SER A 423 13.95 -8.67 1.75
C SER A 423 13.67 -9.89 2.64
N GLU A 424 12.91 -9.73 3.73
CA GLU A 424 12.55 -10.85 4.62
C GLU A 424 11.49 -11.75 3.99
N LYS A 425 10.59 -11.18 3.18
CA LYS A 425 9.54 -11.94 2.48
C LYS A 425 9.96 -12.36 1.09
N ILE A 426 10.66 -11.48 0.36
CA ILE A 426 11.11 -11.70 -1.01
C ILE A 426 12.62 -11.44 -1.04
N PRO A 427 13.47 -12.50 -1.04
CA PRO A 427 14.91 -12.34 -1.11
C PRO A 427 15.33 -11.49 -2.33
N GLY A 428 16.22 -10.51 -2.11
CA GLY A 428 16.69 -9.60 -3.16
C GLY A 428 15.70 -8.49 -3.55
N CYS A 429 14.58 -8.35 -2.84
CA CYS A 429 13.63 -7.26 -3.07
C CYS A 429 14.01 -6.00 -2.30
N LYS A 430 14.26 -4.92 -3.04
CA LYS A 430 14.63 -3.60 -2.49
C LYS A 430 13.42 -2.77 -2.11
N GLN A 431 12.37 -2.78 -2.95
CA GLN A 431 11.12 -2.08 -2.70
C GLN A 431 9.93 -2.98 -2.98
N CYS A 432 8.92 -2.95 -2.12
CA CYS A 432 7.76 -3.81 -2.21
C CYS A 432 6.49 -3.09 -1.74
N THR A 433 5.35 -3.65 -2.10
CA THR A 433 4.04 -3.20 -1.62
C THR A 433 3.19 -4.39 -1.23
N SER A 434 2.14 -4.14 -0.46
CA SER A 434 1.15 -5.16 -0.07
C SER A 434 -0.12 -4.99 -0.90
N SER A 435 -0.59 -6.10 -1.47
CA SER A 435 -1.87 -6.15 -2.17
C SER A 435 -3.02 -6.31 -1.17
N SER A 436 -4.24 -5.93 -1.57
CA SER A 436 -5.47 -6.10 -0.77
C SER A 436 -5.78 -7.55 -0.39
N THR A 437 -5.14 -8.51 -1.05
CA THR A 437 -5.22 -9.96 -0.76
C THR A 437 -4.17 -10.44 0.25
N GLY A 438 -3.37 -9.54 0.83
CA GLY A 438 -2.31 -9.87 1.79
C GLY A 438 -1.01 -10.41 1.17
N SER A 439 -0.92 -10.45 -0.17
CA SER A 439 0.32 -10.81 -0.87
C SER A 439 1.28 -9.62 -0.95
N VAL A 440 2.56 -9.87 -0.70
CA VAL A 440 3.63 -8.88 -0.85
C VAL A 440 4.19 -9.00 -2.26
N VAL A 441 4.30 -7.87 -2.94
CA VAL A 441 4.73 -7.78 -4.34
C VAL A 441 6.01 -6.98 -4.40
N CYS A 442 7.02 -7.51 -5.08
CA CYS A 442 8.28 -6.78 -5.29
C CYS A 442 8.13 -5.78 -6.45
N LEU A 443 8.50 -4.52 -6.20
CA LEU A 443 8.43 -3.42 -7.16
C LEU A 443 9.80 -3.06 -7.75
N GLU A 444 10.87 -3.33 -7.00
CA GLU A 444 12.26 -3.13 -7.43
C GLU A 444 13.16 -4.19 -6.81
N SER A 445 13.97 -4.85 -7.63
CA SER A 445 14.99 -5.82 -7.19
C SER A 445 16.36 -5.16 -7.01
N GLU A 446 17.22 -5.73 -6.17
CA GLU A 446 18.60 -5.29 -6.03
C GLU A 446 19.39 -5.55 -7.33
N ALA A 447 20.16 -4.56 -7.79
CA ALA A 447 20.98 -4.70 -9.00
C ALA A 447 22.12 -5.69 -8.73
N GLY A 448 22.02 -6.90 -9.29
CA GLY A 448 22.99 -7.99 -9.12
C GLY A 448 22.37 -9.33 -8.67
N THR A 449 21.11 -9.31 -8.23
CA THR A 449 20.30 -10.51 -7.93
C THR A 449 19.08 -10.51 -8.84
N GLY A 450 19.30 -10.90 -10.09
CA GLY A 450 18.22 -11.19 -11.00
C GLY A 450 17.35 -12.33 -10.46
N GLY A 451 16.04 -12.11 -10.46
CA GLY A 451 15.05 -13.18 -10.41
C GLY A 451 14.52 -13.52 -9.03
N SER A 452 13.18 -13.51 -8.96
CA SER A 452 12.40 -14.44 -8.15
C SER A 452 13.17 -15.73 -7.90
N THR A 453 13.25 -16.14 -6.64
CA THR A 453 13.84 -17.40 -6.21
C THR A 453 13.00 -18.58 -6.71
N ASN A 454 13.04 -18.86 -8.02
CA ASN A 454 12.86 -20.19 -8.57
C ASN A 454 14.14 -20.52 -9.33
N LYS A 455 14.98 -21.32 -8.67
CA LYS A 455 16.16 -21.92 -9.29
C LYS A 455 15.67 -22.75 -10.48
N ASN A 456 15.99 -22.27 -11.68
CA ASN A 456 16.06 -22.96 -12.99
C ASN A 456 15.41 -22.14 -14.10
N ALA A 457 16.05 -21.05 -14.53
CA ALA A 457 15.83 -20.53 -15.88
C ALA A 457 16.90 -19.51 -16.27
N LEU A 458 17.76 -19.91 -17.19
CA LEU A 458 18.57 -19.00 -17.99
C LEU A 458 17.64 -18.07 -18.79
N THR A 459 18.01 -16.80 -18.85
CA THR A 459 17.30 -15.77 -19.61
C THR A 459 17.35 -16.09 -21.11
N THR A 460 16.27 -15.80 -21.83
CA THR A 460 16.13 -16.02 -23.28
C THR A 460 17.16 -15.24 -24.11
N GLY A 461 17.84 -14.25 -23.51
CA GLY A 461 18.99 -13.56 -24.11
C GLY A 461 20.33 -14.33 -24.09
N ALA A 462 20.46 -15.37 -23.25
CA ALA A 462 21.65 -16.25 -23.23
C ALA A 462 21.50 -17.44 -24.20
N ILE A 463 20.27 -17.82 -24.57
CA ILE A 463 19.98 -19.00 -25.39
C ILE A 463 20.30 -18.75 -26.88
N ALA A 464 20.23 -17.51 -27.35
CA ALA A 464 20.67 -17.15 -28.71
C ALA A 464 22.21 -17.11 -28.87
N GLY A 465 22.97 -16.92 -27.79
CA GLY A 465 24.44 -16.91 -27.84
C GLY A 465 25.07 -18.31 -27.74
N ILE A 466 24.47 -19.21 -26.95
CA ILE A 466 24.99 -20.57 -26.75
C ILE A 466 24.76 -21.43 -28.00
N ALA A 467 23.67 -21.26 -28.74
CA ALA A 467 23.43 -21.97 -29.99
C ALA A 467 24.48 -21.61 -31.07
N VAL A 468 24.88 -20.34 -31.16
CA VAL A 468 25.89 -19.88 -32.14
C VAL A 468 27.29 -20.33 -31.73
N ALA A 469 27.63 -20.29 -30.44
CA ALA A 469 28.92 -20.76 -29.95
C ALA A 469 29.11 -22.27 -30.17
N VAL A 470 28.07 -23.09 -29.93
CA VAL A 470 28.14 -24.53 -30.18
C VAL A 470 28.27 -24.85 -31.67
N VAL A 471 27.54 -24.14 -32.55
CA VAL A 471 27.67 -24.32 -34.01
C VAL A 471 29.04 -23.91 -34.53
N ILE A 472 29.63 -22.82 -34.00
CA ILE A 472 31.00 -22.40 -34.38
C ILE A 472 32.04 -23.40 -33.85
N VAL A 473 31.90 -23.89 -32.63
CA VAL A 473 32.85 -24.86 -32.04
C VAL A 473 32.75 -26.20 -32.76
N VAL A 474 31.54 -26.71 -33.01
CA VAL A 474 31.32 -27.97 -33.75
C VAL A 474 31.74 -27.81 -35.22
N GLY A 475 31.40 -26.70 -35.88
CA GLY A 475 31.83 -26.41 -37.24
C GLY A 475 33.35 -26.28 -37.37
N GLY A 476 34.00 -25.64 -36.40
CA GLY A 476 35.46 -25.52 -36.32
C GLY A 476 36.14 -26.87 -36.07
N LEU A 477 35.59 -27.71 -35.20
CA LEU A 477 36.10 -29.06 -34.93
C LEU A 477 35.97 -29.97 -36.16
N VAL A 478 34.84 -29.95 -36.85
CA VAL A 478 34.62 -30.74 -38.07
C VAL A 478 35.53 -30.25 -39.21
N GLY A 479 35.69 -28.94 -39.36
CA GLY A 479 36.63 -28.35 -40.33
C GLY A 479 38.08 -28.72 -40.04
N PHE A 480 38.50 -28.64 -38.78
CA PHE A 480 39.84 -29.03 -38.35
C PHE A 480 40.10 -30.53 -38.55
N LEU A 481 39.13 -31.39 -38.24
CA LEU A 481 39.24 -32.83 -38.47
C LEU A 481 39.30 -33.17 -39.96
N CYS A 482 38.48 -32.53 -40.81
CA CYS A 482 38.56 -32.73 -42.26
C CYS A 482 39.92 -32.29 -42.82
N TRP A 483 40.43 -31.13 -42.39
CA TRP A 483 41.76 -30.67 -42.79
C TRP A 483 42.87 -31.60 -42.29
N TRP A 484 42.78 -32.05 -41.03
CA TRP A 484 43.76 -32.96 -40.44
C TRP A 484 43.80 -34.31 -41.18
N PHE A 485 42.66 -34.90 -41.51
CA PHE A 485 42.62 -36.19 -42.23
C PHE A 485 42.97 -36.07 -43.72
N LEU A 486 42.63 -34.96 -44.39
CA LEU A 486 42.91 -34.77 -45.81
C LEU A 486 44.35 -34.26 -46.08
N CYS A 487 44.89 -33.39 -45.22
CA CYS A 487 46.21 -32.78 -45.44
C CYS A 487 47.37 -33.49 -44.73
N ARG A 488 47.11 -34.30 -43.69
CA ARG A 488 48.17 -35.07 -43.01
C ARG A 488 48.50 -36.40 -43.70
N GLY A 489 47.74 -36.80 -44.72
CA GLY A 489 48.03 -37.96 -45.58
C GLY A 489 49.00 -37.69 -46.73
N LYS A 490 49.59 -36.48 -46.82
CA LYS A 490 50.49 -36.09 -47.91
C LYS A 490 51.75 -35.37 -47.45
N ALA A 491 52.29 -35.79 -46.30
CA ALA A 491 53.64 -35.48 -45.85
C ALA A 491 54.38 -36.80 -45.56
#